data_AF-J9GLP0-F1
#
_entry.id   AF-J9GLP0-F1
#
_cell.length_a   1.000
_cell.length_b   1.000
_cell.length_c   1.000
_cell.angle_alpha   90.00
_cell.angle_beta   90.00
_cell.angle_gamma   90.00
#
_symmetry.space_group_name_H-M   'P 1'
#
loop_
_entity.id
_entity.type
_entity.pdbx_description
1 polymer ?
#
loop_
_entity_poly.entity_id
_entity_poly.type
_entity_poly.pdbx_seq_one_letter_code
_entity_poly.pdbx_strand_id
1 'polypeptide(L)'
;MIQEVLQKAEFSFVDCAAHVSLVNLVKDYSVLTEEETAYARNPLTHVDFLLFHRIDKSPLLAIEVDGVAFHAAGSIQASRDEKKNRIFERCGIPLLRLRTDGSGEEERMEQALLSAVSNS
;
A
#
# COMPACT_ATOMS: atom_id res chain seq x y z
N MET A 1 -8.61 -14.14 -2.97
CA MET A 1 -7.22 -13.71 -3.19
C MET A 1 -6.50 -13.33 -1.90
N ILE A 2 -6.63 -12.09 -1.35
CA ILE A 2 -5.82 -11.67 -0.18
C ILE A 2 -5.94 -12.65 0.99
N GLN A 3 -7.16 -13.04 1.36
CA GLN A 3 -7.37 -14.00 2.45
C GLN A 3 -6.77 -15.39 2.17
N GLU A 4 -6.72 -15.82 0.91
CA GLU A 4 -6.15 -17.13 0.54
C GLU A 4 -4.64 -17.12 0.72
N VAL A 5 -3.97 -16.04 0.31
CA VAL A 5 -2.53 -15.84 0.58
C VAL A 5 -2.26 -15.82 2.09
N LEU A 6 -3.03 -15.05 2.86
CA LEU A 6 -2.83 -14.91 4.31
C LEU A 6 -3.17 -16.18 5.12
N GLN A 7 -3.81 -17.19 4.53
CA GLN A 7 -4.04 -18.49 5.17
C GLN A 7 -2.80 -19.40 5.15
N LYS A 8 -1.77 -19.08 4.34
CA LYS A 8 -0.52 -19.84 4.33
C LYS A 8 0.22 -19.70 5.66
N ALA A 9 0.81 -20.79 6.15
CA ALA A 9 1.45 -20.84 7.47
C ALA A 9 2.56 -19.78 7.63
N GLU A 10 3.32 -19.51 6.56
CA GLU A 10 4.37 -18.50 6.50
C GLU A 10 3.86 -17.06 6.68
N PHE A 11 2.57 -16.79 6.50
CA PHE A 11 1.95 -15.48 6.70
C PHE A 11 0.98 -15.43 7.89
N SER A 12 1.00 -16.45 8.75
CA SER A 12 0.09 -16.55 9.91
C SER A 12 0.15 -15.36 10.89
N PHE A 13 1.28 -14.65 10.91
CA PHE A 13 1.52 -13.44 11.70
C PHE A 13 1.05 -12.13 11.03
N VAL A 14 0.54 -12.20 9.79
CA VAL A 14 0.08 -11.05 9.01
C VAL A 14 -1.44 -10.94 9.12
N ASP A 15 -1.93 -9.71 9.25
CA ASP A 15 -3.36 -9.38 9.10
C ASP A 15 -3.56 -8.31 8.02
N CYS A 16 -4.82 -8.08 7.65
CA CYS A 16 -5.19 -7.11 6.63
C CYS A 16 -6.28 -6.15 7.10
N ALA A 17 -6.16 -4.88 6.75
CA ALA A 17 -7.22 -3.88 6.87
C ALA A 17 -7.51 -3.26 5.51
N ALA A 18 -8.79 -3.07 5.19
CA ALA A 18 -9.22 -2.40 3.97
C ALA A 18 -9.45 -0.90 4.21
N HIS A 19 -9.27 -0.08 3.18
CA HIS A 19 -9.55 1.37 3.14
C HIS A 19 -8.86 2.15 4.27
N VAL A 20 -7.56 1.96 4.44
CA VAL A 20 -6.80 2.59 5.53
C VAL A 20 -6.39 4.01 5.13
N SER A 21 -6.77 5.01 5.95
CA SER A 21 -6.37 6.41 5.72
C SER A 21 -4.86 6.61 5.92
N LEU A 22 -4.23 7.37 5.03
CA LEU A 22 -2.80 7.71 5.14
C LEU A 22 -2.48 8.48 6.42
N VAL A 23 -3.44 9.23 6.98
CA VAL A 23 -3.30 9.93 8.26
C VAL A 23 -2.93 8.97 9.39
N ASN A 24 -3.42 7.73 9.33
CA ASN A 24 -3.16 6.70 10.34
C ASN A 24 -1.86 5.92 10.08
N LEU A 25 -1.28 6.05 8.87
CA LEU A 25 -0.08 5.34 8.44
C LEU A 25 1.18 6.17 8.63
N VAL A 26 1.11 7.46 8.30
CA VAL A 26 2.27 8.36 8.36
C VAL A 26 2.53 8.75 9.81
N LYS A 27 3.61 8.21 10.39
CA LYS A 27 4.02 8.49 11.78
C LYS A 27 4.93 9.71 11.90
N ASP A 28 5.78 9.93 10.91
CA ASP A 28 6.70 11.06 10.84
C ASP A 28 6.44 11.84 9.54
N TYR A 29 5.97 13.08 9.68
CA TYR A 29 5.72 13.96 8.53
C TYR A 29 6.97 14.75 8.12
N SER A 30 8.05 14.74 8.92
CA SER A 30 9.27 15.50 8.60
C SER A 30 10.00 14.96 7.37
N VAL A 31 9.77 13.70 7.00
CA VAL A 31 10.30 13.07 5.79
C VAL A 31 9.53 13.45 4.52
N LEU A 32 8.36 14.09 4.64
CA LEU A 32 7.49 14.48 3.54
C LEU A 32 7.69 15.95 3.16
N THR A 33 7.48 16.28 1.89
CA THR A 33 7.33 17.67 1.43
C THR A 33 6.03 18.28 1.95
N GLU A 34 5.88 19.61 1.83
CA GLU A 34 4.64 20.30 2.20
C GLU A 34 3.43 19.78 1.39
N GLU A 35 3.62 19.55 0.09
CA GLU A 35 2.59 19.03 -0.79
C GLU A 35 2.17 17.60 -0.40
N GLU A 36 3.14 16.72 -0.16
CA GLU A 36 2.91 15.34 0.28
C GLU A 36 2.26 15.32 1.68
N THR A 37 2.66 16.21 2.58
CA THR A 37 2.09 16.37 3.91
C THR A 37 0.62 16.77 3.83
N ALA A 38 0.29 17.79 3.04
CA ALA A 38 -1.10 18.22 2.85
C ALA A 38 -1.96 17.08 2.27
N TYR A 39 -1.40 16.32 1.32
CA TYR A 39 -2.08 15.18 0.70
C TYR A 39 -2.31 14.01 1.68
N ALA A 40 -1.27 13.63 2.43
CA ALA A 40 -1.32 12.56 3.42
C ALA A 40 -2.16 12.92 4.66
N ARG A 41 -2.33 14.21 4.97
CA ARG A 41 -3.19 14.70 6.05
C ARG A 41 -4.67 14.72 5.69
N ASN A 42 -5.03 14.59 4.41
CA ASN A 42 -6.43 14.53 4.02
C ASN A 42 -7.03 13.18 4.49
N PRO A 43 -8.05 13.20 5.37
CA PRO A 43 -8.65 11.97 5.91
C PRO A 43 -9.24 11.05 4.85
N LEU A 44 -9.61 11.61 3.69
CA LEU A 44 -10.21 10.90 2.55
C LEU A 44 -9.16 10.26 1.62
N THR A 45 -7.87 10.40 1.93
CA THR A 45 -6.81 9.73 1.19
C THR A 45 -6.55 8.37 1.82
N HIS A 46 -6.94 7.29 1.12
CA HIS A 46 -6.81 5.91 1.61
C HIS A 46 -5.89 5.09 0.72
N VAL A 47 -5.30 4.05 1.30
CA VAL A 47 -4.85 2.85 0.57
C VAL A 47 -5.94 1.78 0.64
N ASP A 48 -6.09 1.00 -0.44
CA ASP A 48 -7.15 -0.01 -0.53
C ASP A 48 -6.96 -1.12 0.49
N PHE A 49 -5.72 -1.63 0.64
CA PHE A 49 -5.40 -2.61 1.66
C PHE A 49 -4.05 -2.33 2.32
N LEU A 50 -3.99 -2.58 3.63
CA LEU A 50 -2.76 -2.61 4.39
C LEU A 50 -2.58 -3.99 5.00
N LEU A 51 -1.47 -4.64 4.67
CA LEU A 51 -0.98 -5.81 5.38
C LEU A 51 -0.05 -5.36 6.51
N PHE A 52 -0.20 -5.93 7.69
CA PHE A 52 0.54 -5.53 8.88
C PHE A 52 0.77 -6.71 9.84
N HIS A 53 1.76 -6.56 10.72
CA HIS A 53 2.01 -7.54 11.79
C HIS A 53 0.87 -7.60 12.79
N ARG A 54 0.34 -8.79 13.06
CA ARG A 54 -0.82 -9.00 13.94
C ARG A 54 -0.65 -8.46 15.35
N ILE A 55 0.56 -8.51 15.90
CA ILE A 55 0.84 -8.18 17.30
C ILE A 55 1.01 -6.66 17.47
N ASP A 56 2.01 -6.07 16.84
CA ASP A 56 2.37 -4.66 17.04
C ASP A 56 1.72 -3.69 16.04
N LYS A 57 0.99 -4.22 15.06
CA LYS A 57 0.31 -3.48 13.99
C LYS A 57 1.27 -2.67 13.10
N SER A 58 2.55 -3.03 13.07
CA SER A 58 3.52 -2.40 12.17
C SER A 58 3.18 -2.74 10.69
N PRO A 59 3.22 -1.74 9.80
CA PRO A 59 2.87 -1.93 8.38
C PRO A 59 3.94 -2.77 7.67
N LEU A 60 3.49 -3.74 6.87
CA LEU A 60 4.36 -4.62 6.07
C LEU A 60 4.28 -4.28 4.58
N LEU A 61 3.06 -4.19 4.04
CA LEU A 61 2.83 -3.98 2.63
C LEU A 61 1.51 -3.23 2.43
N ALA A 62 1.57 -2.15 1.68
CA ALA A 62 0.39 -1.44 1.17
C ALA A 62 0.03 -1.98 -0.21
N ILE A 63 -1.27 -2.09 -0.52
CA ILE A 63 -1.77 -2.55 -1.81
C ILE A 63 -2.82 -1.58 -2.35
N GLU A 64 -2.64 -1.15 -3.59
CA GLU A 64 -3.65 -0.43 -4.39
C GLU A 64 -4.17 -1.34 -5.50
N VAL A 65 -5.46 -1.25 -5.77
CA VAL A 65 -6.14 -1.96 -6.86
C VAL A 65 -6.51 -0.96 -7.94
N ASP A 66 -5.65 -0.86 -8.93
CA ASP A 66 -5.83 0.02 -10.07
C ASP A 66 -6.82 -0.59 -11.05
N GLY A 67 -7.89 0.14 -11.36
CA GLY A 67 -8.80 -0.21 -12.44
C GLY A 67 -8.10 -0.16 -13.81
N VAL A 68 -8.80 -0.61 -14.86
CA VAL A 68 -8.33 -0.46 -16.25
C VAL A 68 -8.26 1.03 -16.57
N ALA A 69 -7.05 1.58 -16.48
CA ALA A 69 -6.82 2.99 -16.72
C ALA A 69 -6.97 3.30 -18.22
N PHE A 70 -8.09 3.91 -18.61
CA PHE A 70 -8.17 4.74 -19.82
C PHE A 70 -7.53 6.12 -19.59
N HIS A 71 -6.49 6.20 -18.74
CA HIS A 71 -5.99 7.49 -18.25
C HIS A 71 -4.79 7.96 -19.06
N ALA A 72 -5.00 9.05 -19.79
CA ALA A 72 -3.95 9.81 -20.44
C ALA A 72 -2.92 10.28 -19.41
N ALA A 73 -1.64 10.27 -19.80
CA ALA A 73 -0.57 10.88 -19.04
C ALA A 73 -0.94 12.34 -18.67
N GLY A 74 -0.73 12.72 -17.41
CA GLY A 74 -1.10 14.05 -16.90
C GLY A 74 -2.50 14.16 -16.28
N SER A 75 -3.23 13.05 -16.12
CA SER A 75 -4.49 13.06 -15.38
C SER A 75 -4.32 13.35 -13.88
N ILE A 76 -5.39 13.82 -13.24
CA ILE A 76 -5.44 14.01 -11.78
C ILE A 76 -5.14 12.69 -11.04
N GLN A 77 -5.59 11.56 -11.59
CA GLN A 77 -5.35 10.24 -11.02
C GLN A 77 -3.85 9.91 -11.04
N ALA A 78 -3.18 10.11 -12.18
CA ALA A 78 -1.74 9.88 -12.29
C ALA A 78 -0.93 10.73 -11.29
N SER A 79 -1.32 12.00 -11.08
CA SER A 79 -0.69 12.86 -10.08
C SER A 79 -0.90 12.35 -8.64
N ARG A 80 -2.10 11.84 -8.32
CA ARG A 80 -2.39 11.24 -7.01
C ARG A 80 -1.61 9.96 -6.79
N ASP A 81 -1.51 9.13 -7.82
CA ASP A 81 -0.77 7.87 -7.77
C ASP A 81 0.72 8.11 -7.54
N GLU A 82 1.30 9.09 -8.24
CA GLU A 82 2.69 9.48 -8.05
C GLU A 82 2.95 10.00 -6.64
N LYS A 83 2.04 10.81 -6.08
CA LYS A 83 2.13 11.27 -4.68
C LYS A 83 2.11 10.11 -3.69
N LYS A 84 1.18 9.17 -3.87
CA LYS A 84 1.14 7.97 -3.02
C LYS A 84 2.45 7.20 -3.10
N ASN A 85 2.97 6.95 -4.31
CA ASN A 85 4.24 6.22 -4.48
C ASN A 85 5.37 6.87 -3.68
N ARG A 86 5.54 8.19 -3.78
CA ARG A 86 6.58 8.94 -3.05
C ARG A 86 6.35 8.95 -1.54
N ILE A 87 5.10 9.08 -1.08
CA ILE A 87 4.78 9.05 0.36
C ILE A 87 5.12 7.69 0.96
N PHE A 88 4.69 6.61 0.31
CA PHE A 88 4.96 5.25 0.77
C PHE A 88 6.47 4.94 0.79
N GLU A 89 7.20 5.35 -0.26
CA GLU A 89 8.66 5.26 -0.32
C GLU A 89 9.33 6.00 0.85
N ARG A 90 8.97 7.27 1.09
CA ARG A 90 9.51 8.08 2.19
C ARG A 90 9.17 7.53 3.57
N CYS A 91 8.00 6.90 3.72
CA CYS A 91 7.58 6.25 4.96
C CYS A 91 8.23 4.87 5.16
N GLY A 92 8.98 4.36 4.17
CA GLY A 92 9.58 3.02 4.23
C GLY A 92 8.56 1.89 4.18
N ILE A 93 7.37 2.13 3.63
CA ILE A 93 6.30 1.14 3.52
C ILE A 93 6.21 0.70 2.05
N PRO A 94 6.51 -0.57 1.71
CA PRO A 94 6.36 -1.07 0.36
C PRO A 94 4.93 -0.88 -0.18
N LEU A 95 4.80 -0.47 -1.44
CA LEU A 95 3.51 -0.27 -2.11
C LEU A 95 3.42 -1.16 -3.36
N LEU A 96 2.49 -2.13 -3.35
CA LEU A 96 2.17 -2.99 -4.48
C LEU A 96 0.92 -2.48 -5.20
N ARG A 97 1.01 -2.34 -6.52
CA ARG A 97 -0.14 -2.01 -7.38
C ARG A 97 -0.60 -3.23 -8.17
N LEU A 98 -1.84 -3.64 -7.94
CA LEU A 98 -2.51 -4.73 -8.65
C LEU A 98 -3.49 -4.13 -9.65
N ARG A 99 -3.58 -4.71 -10.85
CA ARG A 99 -4.52 -4.26 -11.86
C ARG A 99 -5.74 -5.16 -11.89
N THR A 100 -6.93 -4.60 -12.10
CA THR A 100 -8.16 -5.40 -12.20
C THR A 100 -8.25 -6.27 -13.46
N ASP A 101 -7.46 -5.96 -14.49
CA ASP A 101 -7.30 -6.75 -15.72
C ASP A 101 -5.98 -7.54 -15.76
N GLY A 102 -5.32 -7.65 -14.60
CA GLY A 102 -4.09 -8.39 -14.45
C GLY A 102 -4.30 -9.90 -14.38
N SER A 103 -3.18 -10.60 -14.23
CA SER A 103 -3.13 -11.98 -13.79
C SER A 103 -1.89 -12.17 -12.91
N GLY A 104 -1.90 -13.20 -12.06
CA GLY A 104 -0.78 -13.51 -11.15
C GLY A 104 -0.72 -12.59 -9.92
N GLU A 105 -1.84 -11.98 -9.54
CA GLU A 105 -1.93 -11.08 -8.38
C GLU A 105 -1.55 -11.79 -7.07
N GLU A 106 -1.92 -13.07 -6.92
CA GLU A 106 -1.53 -13.91 -5.77
C GLU A 106 -0.02 -14.05 -5.67
N GLU A 107 0.64 -14.49 -6.75
CA GLU A 107 2.10 -14.67 -6.78
C GLU A 107 2.82 -13.34 -6.52
N ARG A 108 2.35 -12.24 -7.12
CA ARG A 108 2.94 -10.91 -6.91
C ARG A 108 2.78 -10.44 -5.46
N MET A 109 1.62 -10.68 -4.85
CA MET A 109 1.38 -10.36 -3.44
C MET A 109 2.29 -11.19 -2.53
N GLU A 110 2.42 -12.49 -2.79
CA GLU A 110 3.31 -13.37 -2.03
C GLU A 110 4.76 -12.93 -2.10
N GLN A 111 5.28 -12.67 -3.30
CA GLN A 111 6.66 -12.20 -3.50
C GLN A 111 6.90 -10.85 -2.81
N ALA A 112 5.95 -9.93 -2.91
CA ALA A 112 6.04 -8.63 -2.23
C ALA A 112 6.05 -8.79 -0.71
N LEU A 113 5.22 -9.67 -0.17
CA LEU A 113 5.12 -9.91 1.27
C LEU A 113 6.36 -10.62 1.82
N LEU A 114 6.88 -11.64 1.13
CA LEU A 114 8.15 -12.31 1.47
C LEU A 114 9.33 -11.31 1.47
N SER A 115 9.35 -10.41 0.49
CA SER A 115 10.37 -9.37 0.39
C SER A 115 10.25 -8.36 1.53
N ALA A 116 9.03 -7.95 1.91
CA ALA A 116 8.80 -7.03 3.01
C ALA A 116 9.26 -7.63 4.36
N VAL A 117 8.91 -8.89 4.62
CA VAL A 117 9.28 -9.59 5.86
C VAL A 117 10.79 -9.82 5.96
N SER A 118 11.47 -10.09 4.85
CA SER A 118 12.92 -10.34 4.84
C SER A 118 13.77 -9.08 5.03
N ASN A 119 13.20 -7.90 4.80
CA ASN A 119 13.85 -6.60 4.95
C ASN A 119 13.52 -5.89 6.29
N SER A 120 12.73 -6.55 7.16
CA SER A 120 12.24 -6.03 8.45
C SER A 120 13.15 -6.39 9.62
#